data_AF-A0A352YTZ9-F1
#
_entry.id   AF-A0A352YTZ9-F1
#
_cell.length_a   1.000
_cell.length_b   1.000
_cell.length_c   1.000
_cell.angle_alpha   90.00
_cell.angle_beta   90.00
_cell.angle_gamma   90.00
#
_symmetry.space_group_name_H-M   'P 1'
#
loop_
_entity.id
_entity.type
_entity.pdbx_description
1 polymer ?
#
loop_
_entity_poly.entity_id
_entity_poly.type
_entity_poly.pdbx_seq_one_letter_code
_entity_poly.pdbx_strand_id
1 'polypeptide(L)'
;MTARLHDPLAQFNYLYKEPANLTTMGTKYTFKCNKCGYRATASGGMDSGMHAVTDTYICGSCREIVDVCTGEYGQEYTREEAQVRKSKSGTGLNFYVCPVCGSGKNLLKWSASDCPCPECGEKMEKDLDGGMIVMWD
;
A
#
# COMPACT_ATOMS: atom_id res chain seq x y z
N MET A 1 -21.29 -9.50 47.75
CA MET A 1 -21.62 -10.13 46.44
C MET A 1 -22.14 -9.03 45.53
N THR A 2 -21.24 -8.29 44.89
CA THR A 2 -21.59 -7.18 44.00
C THR A 2 -21.64 -7.70 42.57
N ALA A 3 -22.84 -7.70 42.00
CA ALA A 3 -23.08 -8.02 40.61
C ALA A 3 -22.29 -7.04 39.73
N ARG A 4 -21.35 -7.56 38.94
CA ARG A 4 -20.72 -6.79 37.86
C ARG A 4 -21.76 -6.67 36.76
N LEU A 5 -22.34 -5.49 36.62
CA LEU A 5 -23.13 -5.11 35.47
C LEU A 5 -22.23 -5.25 34.23
N HIS A 6 -22.61 -6.14 33.31
CA HIS A 6 -22.03 -6.23 31.98
C HIS A 6 -22.38 -4.94 31.24
N ASP A 7 -21.38 -4.12 30.97
CA ASP A 7 -21.51 -2.92 30.12
C ASP A 7 -21.67 -3.38 28.66
N PRO A 8 -22.85 -3.20 28.04
CA PRO A 8 -23.09 -3.63 26.65
C PRO A 8 -22.29 -2.82 25.61
N LEU A 9 -21.67 -1.70 26.01
CA LEU A 9 -20.91 -0.83 25.12
C LEU A 9 -19.45 -1.31 24.94
N ALA A 10 -18.97 -2.21 25.79
CA ALA A 10 -17.62 -2.78 25.65
C ALA A 10 -17.49 -3.75 24.46
N GLN A 11 -18.59 -4.22 23.88
CA GLN A 11 -18.59 -5.11 22.70
C GLN A 11 -18.60 -4.37 21.36
N PHE A 12 -18.95 -3.09 21.31
CA PHE A 12 -19.01 -2.32 20.06
C PHE A 12 -17.64 -1.78 19.60
N ASN A 13 -16.63 -1.78 20.46
CA ASN A 13 -15.28 -1.31 20.16
C ASN A 13 -14.37 -2.35 19.49
N TYR A 14 -14.88 -3.54 19.13
CA TYR A 14 -14.10 -4.61 18.50
C TYR A 14 -14.22 -4.68 16.96
N LEU A 15 -14.96 -3.76 16.32
CA LEU A 15 -15.17 -3.80 14.85
C LEU A 15 -14.82 -2.53 14.09
N TYR A 16 -14.24 -1.52 14.73
CA TYR A 16 -13.66 -0.37 14.03
C TYR A 16 -12.24 -0.15 14.52
N LYS A 17 -11.28 -0.85 13.90
CA LYS A 17 -9.94 -0.26 13.78
C LYS A 17 -10.17 1.06 13.05
N GLU A 18 -9.93 2.18 13.73
CA GLU A 18 -9.88 3.49 13.09
C GLU A 18 -9.03 3.33 11.80
N PRO A 19 -9.62 3.49 10.60
CA PRO A 19 -8.79 3.53 9.41
C PRO A 19 -7.87 4.72 9.63
N ALA A 20 -6.56 4.50 9.55
CA ALA A 20 -5.61 5.59 9.48
C ALA A 20 -6.17 6.57 8.45
N ASN A 21 -6.56 7.77 8.90
CA ASN A 21 -7.02 8.84 8.04
C ASN A 21 -5.92 9.08 7.00
N LEU A 22 -6.05 8.47 5.82
CA LEU A 22 -5.14 8.63 4.70
C LEU A 22 -5.45 9.97 4.04
N THR A 23 -5.09 11.05 4.73
CA THR A 23 -5.04 12.41 4.19
C THR A 23 -3.74 12.64 3.44
N THR A 24 -3.27 11.65 2.68
CA THR A 24 -2.14 11.86 1.78
C THR A 24 -2.69 12.34 0.43
N MET A 25 -1.97 13.27 -0.20
CA MET A 25 -2.32 13.80 -1.54
C MET A 25 -1.52 13.06 -2.62
N GLY A 26 -1.23 11.78 -2.39
CA GLY A 26 -0.30 10.97 -3.16
C GLY A 26 1.14 11.43 -2.98
N THR A 27 1.97 10.67 -2.28
CA THR A 27 3.41 10.98 -2.11
C THR A 27 4.30 9.79 -2.45
N LYS A 28 5.38 10.02 -3.20
CA LYS A 28 6.44 9.04 -3.42
C LYS A 28 7.79 9.53 -2.93
N TYR A 29 8.59 8.57 -2.47
CA TYR A 29 9.94 8.76 -1.99
C TYR A 29 10.91 7.87 -2.75
N THR A 30 12.17 8.27 -2.77
CA THR A 30 13.24 7.41 -3.25
C THR A 30 13.77 6.56 -2.10
N PHE A 31 13.89 5.26 -2.33
CA PHE A 31 14.52 4.30 -1.44
C PHE A 31 15.78 3.76 -2.09
N LYS A 32 16.85 3.60 -1.30
CA LYS A 32 18.15 3.10 -1.75
C LYS A 32 18.59 1.92 -0.90
N CYS A 33 19.10 0.89 -1.56
CA CYS A 33 19.81 -0.20 -0.91
C CYS A 33 21.29 0.15 -0.81
N ASN A 34 21.84 0.20 0.40
CA ASN A 34 23.26 0.51 0.62
C ASN A 34 24.21 -0.65 0.29
N LYS A 35 23.68 -1.87 0.08
CA LYS A 35 24.46 -3.07 -0.22
C LYS A 35 24.70 -3.28 -1.71
N CYS A 36 23.64 -3.27 -2.53
CA CYS A 36 23.75 -3.50 -3.96
C CYS A 36 23.57 -2.24 -4.82
N GLY A 37 23.17 -1.12 -4.22
CA GLY A 37 22.94 0.14 -4.93
C GLY A 37 21.58 0.26 -5.62
N TYR A 38 20.72 -0.76 -5.52
CA TYR A 38 19.34 -0.72 -6.04
C TYR A 38 18.59 0.50 -5.51
N ARG A 39 17.79 1.13 -6.37
CA ARG A 39 16.96 2.29 -6.07
C ARG A 39 15.55 2.08 -6.58
N ALA A 40 14.56 2.56 -5.83
CA ALA A 40 13.17 2.56 -6.24
C ALA A 40 12.47 3.84 -5.79
N THR A 41 11.51 4.30 -6.60
CA THR A 41 10.62 5.40 -6.22
C THR A 41 9.22 4.82 -5.98
N ALA A 42 8.75 4.91 -4.75
CA ALA A 42 7.49 4.32 -4.31
C ALA A 42 6.88 5.14 -3.16
N SER A 43 5.61 4.92 -2.86
CA SER A 43 4.97 5.52 -1.68
C SER A 43 5.55 4.96 -0.37
N GLY A 44 6.02 3.71 -0.41
CA GLY A 44 6.66 3.04 0.71
C GLY A 44 5.66 2.48 1.73
N GLY A 45 4.46 2.15 1.26
CA GLY A 45 3.32 1.69 2.06
C GLY A 45 2.01 2.17 1.44
N MET A 46 0.93 2.08 2.21
CA MET A 46 -0.39 2.54 1.78
C MET A 46 -0.41 4.07 1.64
N ASP A 47 -0.92 4.55 0.52
CA ASP A 47 -0.98 5.95 0.14
C ASP A 47 -2.17 6.20 -0.79
N SER A 48 -2.86 7.33 -0.64
CA SER A 48 -3.99 7.71 -1.48
C SER A 48 -3.66 8.94 -2.30
N GLY A 49 -4.00 8.91 -3.58
CA GLY A 49 -4.14 10.08 -4.43
C GLY A 49 -5.59 10.58 -4.49
N MET A 50 -5.93 11.39 -5.50
CA MET A 50 -7.29 11.90 -5.73
C MET A 50 -8.30 10.79 -6.10
N HIS A 51 -7.88 9.84 -6.91
CA HIS A 51 -8.66 8.76 -7.48
C HIS A 51 -8.21 7.38 -7.02
N ALA A 52 -6.92 7.11 -6.90
CA ALA A 52 -6.35 5.81 -6.61
C ALA A 52 -5.86 5.72 -5.16
N VAL A 53 -6.17 4.60 -4.51
CA VAL A 53 -5.45 4.14 -3.32
C VAL A 53 -4.44 3.11 -3.78
N THR A 54 -3.20 3.27 -3.34
CA THR A 54 -2.09 2.37 -3.64
C THR A 54 -1.49 1.83 -2.37
N ASP A 55 -0.82 0.69 -2.50
CA ASP A 55 0.10 0.19 -1.49
C ASP A 55 1.33 -0.37 -2.21
N THR A 56 2.47 -0.38 -1.53
CA THR A 56 3.75 -0.76 -2.13
C THR A 56 3.95 -2.27 -2.04
N TYR A 57 4.37 -2.87 -3.15
CA TYR A 57 4.63 -4.31 -3.29
C TYR A 57 5.98 -4.55 -3.97
N ILE A 58 6.55 -5.72 -3.73
CA ILE A 58 7.55 -6.31 -4.62
C ILE A 58 6.81 -7.15 -5.64
N CYS A 59 7.03 -6.86 -6.93
CA CYS A 59 6.68 -7.79 -7.99
C CYS A 59 7.81 -8.81 -8.17
N GLY A 60 7.58 -10.06 -7.79
CA GLY A 60 8.58 -11.13 -7.93
C GLY A 60 8.96 -11.44 -9.38
N SER A 61 8.07 -11.14 -10.34
CA SER A 61 8.35 -11.31 -11.78
C SER A 61 9.26 -10.20 -12.31
N CYS A 62 9.02 -8.94 -11.94
CA CYS A 62 9.87 -7.82 -12.34
C CYS A 62 11.14 -7.71 -11.49
N ARG A 63 11.10 -8.24 -10.26
CA ARG A 63 12.09 -8.00 -9.20
C ARG A 63 12.22 -6.51 -8.85
N GLU A 64 11.08 -5.81 -8.84
CA GLU A 64 11.00 -4.37 -8.58
C GLU A 64 10.01 -4.04 -7.47
N ILE A 65 10.28 -2.94 -6.77
CA ILE A 65 9.31 -2.29 -5.87
C ILE A 65 8.36 -1.44 -6.72
N VAL A 66 7.06 -1.67 -6.56
CA VAL A 66 5.99 -1.03 -7.33
C VAL A 66 4.85 -0.59 -6.41
N ASP A 67 4.21 0.53 -6.71
CA ASP A 67 2.94 0.89 -6.09
C ASP A 67 1.81 0.24 -6.88
N VAL A 68 1.02 -0.60 -6.20
CA VAL A 68 -0.10 -1.33 -6.77
C VAL A 68 -1.38 -0.64 -6.34
N CYS A 69 -2.29 -0.38 -7.27
CA CYS A 69 -3.61 0.13 -6.94
C CYS A 69 -4.37 -0.94 -6.14
N THR A 70 -4.78 -0.59 -4.93
CA THR A 70 -5.54 -1.45 -4.00
C THR A 70 -6.94 -0.90 -3.73
N GLY A 71 -7.25 0.30 -4.22
CA GLY A 71 -8.56 0.92 -4.03
C GLY A 71 -8.72 2.22 -4.79
N GLU A 72 -9.83 2.91 -4.55
CA GLU A 72 -10.15 4.19 -5.20
C GLU A 72 -10.88 5.13 -4.23
N TYR A 73 -10.76 6.43 -4.48
CA TYR A 73 -11.40 7.52 -3.72
C TYR A 73 -11.19 7.40 -2.20
N GLY A 74 -9.94 7.16 -1.78
CA GLY A 74 -9.57 7.03 -0.36
C GLY A 74 -10.00 5.73 0.32
N GLN A 75 -10.63 4.80 -0.40
CA GLN A 75 -11.06 3.51 0.13
C GLN A 75 -10.18 2.36 -0.42
N GLU A 76 -9.44 1.68 0.47
CA GLU A 76 -8.79 0.40 0.14
C GLU A 76 -9.84 -0.72 0.03
N TYR A 77 -9.63 -1.64 -0.91
CA TYR A 77 -10.45 -2.84 -1.08
C TYR A 77 -9.63 -4.09 -0.81
N THR A 78 -10.26 -5.17 -0.37
CA THR A 78 -9.62 -6.48 -0.44
C THR A 78 -9.53 -6.96 -1.89
N ARG A 79 -8.75 -8.03 -2.13
CA ARG A 79 -8.65 -8.65 -3.47
C ARG A 79 -10.00 -9.11 -3.99
N GLU A 80 -10.82 -9.67 -3.12
CA GLU A 80 -12.16 -10.17 -3.44
C GLU A 80 -13.11 -9.02 -3.77
N GLU A 81 -13.09 -7.95 -2.98
CA GLU A 81 -13.89 -6.74 -3.23
C GLU A 81 -13.50 -6.05 -4.54
N ALA A 82 -12.19 -5.95 -4.80
CA ALA A 82 -11.65 -5.35 -6.01
C ALA A 82 -12.10 -6.09 -7.29
N GLN A 83 -12.23 -7.42 -7.25
CA GLN A 83 -12.74 -8.19 -8.39
C GLN A 83 -14.20 -7.85 -8.70
N VAL A 84 -15.04 -7.71 -7.67
CA VAL A 84 -16.44 -7.31 -7.82
C VAL A 84 -16.54 -5.87 -8.34
N ARG A 85 -15.72 -4.96 -7.81
CA ARG A 85 -15.73 -3.54 -8.20
C ARG A 85 -15.13 -3.24 -9.55
N LYS A 86 -14.14 -4.01 -10.03
CA LYS A 86 -13.58 -3.85 -11.38
C LYS A 86 -14.65 -3.90 -12.48
N SER A 87 -15.74 -4.64 -12.22
CA SER A 87 -16.88 -4.74 -13.13
C SER A 87 -17.79 -3.50 -13.15
N LYS A 88 -17.62 -2.57 -12.20
CA LYS A 88 -18.49 -1.43 -11.94
C LYS A 88 -17.78 -0.08 -11.97
N SER A 89 -16.46 -0.05 -11.78
CA SER A 89 -15.70 1.20 -11.73
C SER A 89 -15.54 1.81 -13.13
N GLY A 90 -15.84 3.11 -13.24
CA GLY A 90 -15.65 3.91 -14.45
C GLY A 90 -14.23 4.48 -14.60
N THR A 91 -13.35 4.30 -13.61
CA THR A 91 -12.00 4.90 -13.58
C THR A 91 -10.98 4.16 -14.44
N GLY A 92 -11.27 2.93 -14.85
CA GLY A 92 -10.33 2.09 -15.62
C GLY A 92 -9.14 1.59 -14.79
N LEU A 93 -9.17 1.77 -13.46
CA LEU A 93 -8.11 1.31 -12.57
C LEU A 93 -8.01 -0.23 -12.55
N ASN A 94 -6.77 -0.72 -12.54
CA ASN A 94 -6.47 -2.15 -12.41
C ASN A 94 -6.00 -2.44 -11.00
N PHE A 95 -6.91 -2.94 -10.17
CA PHE A 95 -6.60 -3.34 -8.81
C PHE A 95 -5.74 -4.60 -8.75
N TYR A 96 -4.80 -4.65 -7.81
CA TYR A 96 -3.96 -5.83 -7.52
C TYR A 96 -3.18 -6.38 -8.71
N VAL A 97 -2.73 -5.49 -9.58
CA VAL A 97 -1.92 -5.80 -10.75
C VAL A 97 -0.63 -4.99 -10.71
N CYS A 98 0.50 -5.64 -11.03
CA CYS A 98 1.77 -4.95 -11.21
C CYS A 98 1.65 -3.93 -12.34
N PRO A 99 1.95 -2.64 -12.11
CA PRO A 99 1.84 -1.62 -13.16
C PRO A 99 2.88 -1.78 -14.27
N VAL A 100 3.98 -2.51 -14.00
CA VAL A 100 5.07 -2.72 -14.96
C VAL A 100 4.76 -3.88 -15.92
N CYS A 101 4.42 -5.05 -15.39
CA CYS A 101 4.23 -6.26 -16.22
C CYS A 101 2.77 -6.68 -16.42
N GLY A 102 1.80 -6.04 -15.75
CA GLY A 102 0.39 -6.42 -15.83
C GLY A 102 0.04 -7.73 -15.12
N SER A 103 0.98 -8.36 -14.42
CA SER A 103 0.73 -9.59 -13.64
C SER A 103 0.05 -9.27 -12.31
N GLY A 104 -1.04 -9.97 -11.99
CA GLY A 104 -1.63 -10.01 -10.64
C GLY A 104 -1.02 -11.07 -9.72
N LYS A 105 0.02 -11.78 -10.18
CA LYS A 105 0.71 -12.87 -9.47
C LYS A 105 2.05 -12.40 -8.91
N ASN A 106 2.54 -13.10 -7.89
CA ASN A 106 3.84 -12.84 -7.25
C ASN A 106 4.01 -11.41 -6.72
N LEU A 107 2.92 -10.80 -6.28
CA LEU A 107 2.95 -9.51 -5.58
C LEU A 107 3.07 -9.77 -4.08
N LEU A 108 4.20 -9.41 -3.50
CA LEU A 108 4.48 -9.52 -2.07
C LEU A 108 4.39 -8.13 -1.45
N LYS A 109 3.55 -7.95 -0.43
CA LYS A 109 3.36 -6.63 0.20
C LYS A 109 4.69 -6.17 0.78
N TRP A 110 5.10 -4.95 0.44
CA TRP A 110 6.36 -4.39 0.88
C TRP A 110 6.14 -3.64 2.18
N SER A 111 6.66 -4.17 3.29
CA SER A 111 6.53 -3.52 4.58
C SER A 111 7.54 -2.39 4.73
N ALA A 112 7.07 -1.20 5.09
CA ALA A 112 7.92 -0.06 5.43
C ALA A 112 8.79 -0.31 6.69
N SER A 113 8.45 -1.29 7.54
CA SER A 113 9.29 -1.63 8.71
C SER A 113 10.56 -2.38 8.28
N ASP A 114 10.39 -3.30 7.33
CA ASP A 114 11.40 -4.26 6.93
C ASP A 114 12.15 -3.76 5.68
N CYS A 115 11.49 -2.96 4.85
CA CYS A 115 11.96 -2.35 3.60
C CYS A 115 12.89 -3.27 2.78
N PRO A 116 12.52 -4.54 2.49
CA PRO A 116 13.47 -5.47 1.88
C PRO A 116 13.82 -5.07 0.44
N CYS A 117 15.09 -5.13 0.09
CA CYS A 117 15.57 -4.96 -1.28
C CYS A 117 15.18 -6.18 -2.13
N PRO A 118 14.55 -6.01 -3.30
CA PRO A 118 14.13 -7.12 -4.15
C PRO A 118 15.31 -7.88 -4.80
N GLU A 119 16.50 -7.26 -4.86
CA GLU A 119 17.68 -7.88 -5.45
C GLU A 119 18.49 -8.71 -4.45
N CYS A 120 18.72 -8.19 -3.25
CA CYS A 120 19.65 -8.78 -2.28
C CYS A 120 19.06 -9.07 -0.89
N GLY A 121 17.79 -8.71 -0.65
CA GLY A 121 17.08 -8.94 0.61
C GLY A 121 17.47 -8.01 1.76
N GLU A 122 18.51 -7.19 1.59
CA GLU A 122 18.94 -6.23 2.62
C GLU A 122 17.92 -5.11 2.80
N LYS A 123 17.85 -4.55 4.00
CA LYS A 123 16.98 -3.40 4.27
C LYS A 123 17.39 -2.19 3.43
N MET A 124 16.39 -1.53 2.85
CA MET A 124 16.53 -0.27 2.14
C MET A 124 16.25 0.90 3.06
N GLU A 125 16.91 2.02 2.77
CA GLU A 125 16.75 3.29 3.47
C GLU A 125 16.07 4.30 2.56
N LYS A 126 15.24 5.16 3.15
CA LYS A 126 14.70 6.32 2.44
C LYS A 126 15.84 7.30 2.18
N ASP A 127 16.02 7.66 0.92
CA ASP A 127 17.00 8.66 0.51
C ASP A 127 16.46 10.05 0.86
N LEU A 128 17.01 10.66 1.91
CA LEU A 128 16.56 11.97 2.40
C LEU A 128 16.95 13.12 1.47
N ASP A 129 18.04 12.95 0.72
CA ASP A 129 18.44 13.87 -0.35
C ASP A 129 17.69 13.57 -1.66
N GLY A 130 17.00 12.41 -1.70
CA GLY A 130 16.11 12.03 -2.78
C GLY A 130 14.88 12.94 -2.81
N GLY A 131 14.60 13.50 -3.98
CA GLY A 131 13.41 14.31 -4.19
C GLY A 131 12.12 13.56 -3.82
N MET A 132 11.13 14.32 -3.37
CA MET A 132 9.77 13.84 -3.08
C MET A 132 8.85 14.19 -4.23
N ILE A 133 8.07 13.22 -4.70
CA ILE A 133 6.98 13.45 -5.66
C ILE A 133 5.69 13.59 -4.85
N VAL A 134 4.92 14.63 -5.10
CA VAL A 134 3.61 14.88 -4.49
C VAL A 134 2.55 14.98 -5.58
N MET A 135 1.29 14.63 -5.28
CA MET A 135 0.17 14.67 -6.23
C MET A 135 0.44 13.79 -7.46
N TRP A 136 0.78 12.51 -7.23
CA TRP A 136 1.08 11.58 -8.32
C TRP A 136 -0.15 11.03 -9.05
N ASP A 137 -1.36 11.42 -8.64
CA ASP A 137 -2.67 10.94 -9.09
C ASP A 137 -3.63 12.11 -9.32
#